data_AF-A0A5B7JIJ4-F1
#
_entry.id   AF-A0A5B7JIJ4-F1
#
_cell.length_a   1.000
_cell.length_b   1.000
_cell.length_c   1.000
_cell.angle_alpha   90.00
_cell.angle_beta   90.00
_cell.angle_gamma   90.00
#
_symmetry.space_group_name_H-M   'P 1'
#
loop_
_entity.id
_entity.type
_entity.pdbx_description
1 polymer ?
#
loop_
_entity_poly.entity_id
_entity_poly.type
_entity_poly.pdbx_seq_one_letter_code
_entity_poly.pdbx_strand_id
1 'polypeptide(L)'
;MMGKIDTQAEQARETARRADQRAEERIVEVRTAVQEGLHAVRLEAQRYTEEQCAAVKEELQQAIETARRETVTTMDVVRREDQPSRRKPSKFDGKVAWEAYLTQFELLANAQAWDEDECALQLVSSLRGAALEVLAHLTPVQRTSYTSVAEVYRARLKARVRAVGEPLSQLAQDLETLVCRAYPAAAEDMVSVGT
;
A
#
# COMPACT_ATOMS: atom_id res chain seq x y z
N MET A 1 -21.79 -61.02 86.16
CA MET A 1 -21.04 -59.84 85.66
C MET A 1 -20.80 -59.87 84.16
N MET A 2 -20.76 -61.03 83.50
CA MET A 2 -20.48 -61.18 82.06
C MET A 2 -21.45 -60.41 81.13
N GLY A 3 -22.78 -60.54 81.29
CA GLY A 3 -23.74 -59.94 80.35
C GLY A 3 -23.82 -58.39 80.32
N LYS A 4 -23.30 -57.70 81.35
CA LYS A 4 -23.22 -56.24 81.34
C LYS A 4 -22.08 -55.73 80.44
N ILE A 5 -20.99 -56.49 80.36
CA ILE A 5 -19.82 -56.16 79.54
C ILE A 5 -20.18 -56.31 78.06
N ASP A 6 -20.89 -57.38 77.69
CA ASP A 6 -21.35 -57.58 76.30
C ASP A 6 -22.32 -56.48 75.87
N THR A 7 -23.22 -56.05 76.76
CA THR A 7 -24.16 -54.95 76.49
C THR A 7 -23.45 -53.61 76.29
N GLN A 8 -22.42 -53.31 77.10
CA GLN A 8 -21.63 -52.09 76.94
C GLN A 8 -20.79 -52.09 75.65
N ALA A 9 -20.23 -53.23 75.27
CA ALA A 9 -19.49 -53.37 74.02
C ALA A 9 -20.40 -53.15 72.79
N GLU A 10 -21.62 -53.70 72.82
CA GLU A 10 -22.61 -53.52 71.75
C GLU A 10 -23.06 -52.05 71.64
N GLN A 11 -23.32 -51.41 72.77
CA GLN A 11 -23.64 -49.97 72.82
C GLN A 11 -22.50 -49.11 72.27
N ALA A 12 -21.25 -49.40 72.63
CA ALA A 12 -20.10 -48.68 72.12
C ALA A 12 -19.96 -48.81 70.59
N ARG A 13 -20.15 -50.01 70.03
CA ARG A 13 -20.14 -50.25 68.57
C ARG A 13 -21.24 -49.49 67.85
N GLU A 14 -22.46 -49.50 68.40
CA GLU A 14 -23.60 -48.77 67.85
C GLU A 14 -23.34 -47.25 67.85
N THR A 15 -22.76 -46.71 68.94
CA THR A 15 -22.39 -45.28 69.00
C THR A 15 -21.30 -44.92 68.00
N ALA A 16 -20.28 -45.78 67.82
CA ALA A 16 -19.22 -45.58 66.85
C ALA A 16 -19.78 -45.58 65.42
N ARG A 17 -20.69 -46.52 65.09
CA ARG A 17 -21.34 -46.59 63.78
C ARG A 17 -22.17 -45.35 63.47
N ARG A 18 -22.92 -44.83 64.45
CA ARG A 18 -23.67 -43.57 64.30
C ARG A 18 -22.76 -42.36 64.16
N ALA A 19 -21.62 -42.35 64.86
CA ALA A 19 -20.64 -41.29 64.73
C ALA A 19 -19.98 -41.29 63.33
N ASP A 20 -19.67 -42.48 62.81
CA ASP A 20 -19.08 -42.67 61.47
C ASP A 20 -20.06 -42.26 60.38
N GLN A 21 -21.33 -42.70 60.45
CA GLN A 21 -22.37 -42.29 59.52
C GLN A 21 -22.60 -40.77 59.51
N ARG A 22 -22.62 -40.13 60.69
CA ARG A 22 -22.69 -38.65 60.78
C ARG A 22 -21.46 -37.97 60.19
N ALA A 23 -20.27 -38.57 60.34
CA ALA A 23 -19.06 -38.03 59.75
C ALA A 23 -19.12 -38.11 58.22
N GLU A 24 -19.58 -39.23 57.65
CA GLU A 24 -19.78 -39.41 56.21
C GLU A 24 -20.82 -38.43 55.65
N GLU A 25 -21.97 -38.26 56.32
CA GLU A 25 -23.00 -37.29 55.94
C GLU A 25 -22.43 -35.87 55.88
N ARG A 26 -21.67 -35.46 56.90
CA ARG A 26 -21.01 -34.14 56.91
C ARG A 26 -19.95 -33.99 55.82
N ILE A 27 -19.19 -35.05 55.50
CA ILE A 27 -18.22 -35.01 54.41
C ILE A 27 -18.93 -34.80 53.07
N VAL A 28 -20.05 -35.47 52.85
CA VAL A 28 -20.87 -35.31 51.64
C VAL A 28 -21.42 -33.89 51.56
N GLU A 29 -22.01 -33.35 52.64
CA GLU A 29 -22.51 -31.97 52.68
C GLU A 29 -21.43 -30.94 52.37
N VAL A 30 -20.27 -31.05 53.04
CA VAL A 30 -19.14 -30.13 52.80
C VAL A 30 -18.64 -30.23 51.37
N ARG A 31 -18.53 -31.45 50.81
CA ARG A 31 -18.13 -31.64 49.41
C ARG A 31 -19.11 -30.97 48.45
N THR A 32 -20.41 -31.15 48.65
CA THR A 32 -21.45 -30.54 47.81
C THR A 32 -21.40 -29.01 47.89
N ALA A 33 -21.33 -28.45 49.11
CA ALA A 33 -21.23 -27.00 49.29
C ALA A 33 -19.96 -26.41 48.63
N VAL A 34 -18.83 -27.12 48.72
CA VAL A 34 -17.58 -26.73 48.05
C VAL A 34 -17.74 -26.79 46.52
N GLN A 35 -18.39 -27.83 45.98
CA GLN A 35 -18.64 -27.95 44.54
C GLN A 35 -19.55 -26.84 44.01
N GLU A 36 -20.62 -26.52 44.73
CA GLU A 36 -21.53 -25.43 44.41
C GLU A 36 -20.81 -24.06 44.44
N GLY A 37 -20.00 -23.82 45.47
CA GLY A 37 -19.18 -22.61 45.58
C GLY A 37 -18.17 -22.48 44.43
N LEU A 38 -17.47 -23.56 44.09
CA LEU A 38 -16.56 -23.60 42.94
C LEU A 38 -17.28 -23.31 41.61
N HIS A 39 -18.49 -23.84 41.43
CA HIS A 39 -19.29 -23.60 40.24
C HIS A 39 -19.75 -22.14 40.16
N ALA A 40 -20.21 -21.56 41.27
CA ALA A 40 -20.60 -20.16 41.36
C ALA A 40 -19.43 -19.23 41.01
N VAL A 41 -18.26 -19.44 41.61
CA VAL A 41 -17.04 -18.67 41.32
C VAL A 41 -16.64 -18.77 39.86
N ARG A 42 -16.74 -19.97 39.26
CA ARG A 42 -16.45 -20.17 37.83
C ARG A 42 -17.39 -19.37 36.94
N LEU A 43 -18.69 -19.42 37.21
CA LEU A 43 -19.69 -18.67 36.43
C LEU A 43 -19.48 -17.17 36.55
N GLU A 44 -19.16 -16.68 37.75
CA GLU A 44 -18.90 -15.26 37.97
C GLU A 44 -17.63 -14.80 37.26
N ALA A 45 -16.54 -15.59 37.33
CA ALA A 45 -15.32 -15.33 36.58
C ALA A 45 -15.58 -15.31 35.07
N GLN A 46 -16.38 -16.25 34.55
CA GLN A 46 -16.74 -16.29 33.14
C GLN A 46 -17.55 -15.05 32.73
N ARG A 47 -18.59 -14.70 33.49
CA ARG A 47 -19.41 -13.51 33.24
C ARG A 47 -18.54 -12.25 33.21
N TYR A 48 -17.62 -12.10 34.16
CA TYR A 48 -16.69 -10.98 34.19
C TYR A 48 -15.83 -10.93 32.92
N THR A 49 -15.25 -12.06 32.50
CA THR A 49 -14.44 -12.10 31.27
C THR A 49 -15.25 -11.77 30.01
N GLU A 50 -16.50 -12.22 29.92
CA GLU A 50 -17.39 -11.93 28.79
C GLU A 50 -17.77 -10.44 28.76
N GLU A 51 -18.09 -9.86 29.91
CA GLU A 51 -18.39 -8.42 30.04
C GLU A 51 -17.19 -7.55 29.65
N GLN A 52 -15.99 -7.88 30.15
CA GLN A 52 -14.77 -7.15 29.78
C GLN A 52 -14.44 -7.30 28.29
N CYS A 53 -14.61 -8.49 27.71
CA CYS A 53 -14.40 -8.73 26.29
C CYS A 53 -15.40 -7.94 25.43
N ALA A 54 -16.67 -7.88 25.85
CA ALA A 54 -17.69 -7.09 25.17
C ALA A 54 -17.37 -5.59 25.20
N ALA A 55 -16.97 -5.05 26.35
CA ALA A 55 -16.59 -3.64 26.49
C ALA A 55 -15.39 -3.28 25.59
N VAL A 56 -14.32 -4.07 25.63
CA VAL A 56 -13.13 -3.87 24.78
C VAL A 56 -13.47 -3.95 23.29
N LYS A 57 -14.36 -4.89 22.91
CA LYS A 57 -14.81 -5.02 21.53
C LYS A 57 -15.59 -3.78 21.07
N GLU A 58 -16.45 -3.23 21.92
CA GLU A 58 -17.21 -2.02 21.61
C GLU A 58 -16.30 -0.79 21.48
N GLU A 59 -15.36 -0.60 22.40
CA GLU A 59 -14.35 0.47 22.31
C GLU A 59 -13.52 0.38 21.02
N LEU A 60 -13.07 -0.82 20.65
CA LEU A 60 -12.34 -1.04 19.41
C LEU A 60 -13.19 -0.71 18.18
N GLN A 61 -14.47 -1.12 18.18
CA GLN A 61 -15.39 -0.79 17.08
C GLN A 61 -15.61 0.71 16.95
N GLN A 62 -15.80 1.42 18.08
CA GLN A 62 -15.93 2.87 18.09
C GLN A 62 -14.65 3.57 17.59
N ALA A 63 -13.47 3.10 18.01
CA ALA A 63 -12.18 3.63 17.56
C ALA A 63 -11.99 3.43 16.04
N ILE A 64 -12.33 2.26 15.51
CA ILE A 64 -12.28 1.97 14.07
C ILE A 64 -13.22 2.91 13.30
N GLU A 65 -14.46 3.07 13.77
CA GLU A 65 -15.44 3.93 13.09
C GLU A 65 -15.02 5.41 13.14
N THR A 66 -14.41 5.84 14.24
CA THR A 66 -13.85 7.18 14.39
C THR A 66 -12.70 7.40 13.41
N ALA A 67 -11.73 6.47 13.36
CA ALA A 67 -10.63 6.51 12.40
C ALA A 67 -11.10 6.44 10.93
N ARG A 68 -12.17 5.69 10.65
CA ARG A 68 -12.82 5.68 9.33
C ARG A 68 -13.43 7.04 8.98
N ARG A 69 -14.15 7.66 9.92
CA ARG A 69 -14.73 8.98 9.70
C ARG A 69 -13.64 10.04 9.50
N GLU A 70 -12.56 9.98 10.27
CA GLU A 70 -11.41 10.86 10.14
C GLU A 70 -10.69 10.65 8.80
N THR A 71 -10.50 9.40 8.34
CA THR A 71 -9.92 9.12 7.02
C THR A 71 -10.83 9.56 5.88
N VAL A 72 -12.16 9.36 5.96
CA VAL A 72 -13.10 9.90 4.96
C VAL A 72 -13.09 11.42 4.95
N THR A 73 -13.06 12.06 6.12
CA THR A 73 -13.01 13.53 6.25
C THR A 73 -11.69 14.09 5.74
N THR A 74 -10.55 13.47 6.07
CA THR A 74 -9.24 13.87 5.53
C THR A 74 -9.13 13.57 4.04
N MET A 75 -9.72 12.49 3.51
CA MET A 75 -9.76 12.27 2.06
C MET A 75 -10.63 13.29 1.33
N ASP A 76 -11.75 13.76 1.92
CA ASP A 76 -12.54 14.85 1.33
C ASP A 76 -11.87 16.23 1.47
N VAL A 77 -11.09 16.45 2.54
CA VAL A 77 -10.25 17.66 2.70
C VAL A 77 -9.05 17.62 1.75
N VAL A 78 -8.34 16.50 1.61
CA VAL A 78 -7.27 16.30 0.62
C VAL A 78 -7.82 16.44 -0.80
N ARG A 79 -9.04 15.95 -1.08
CA ARG A 79 -9.69 16.15 -2.38
C ARG A 79 -10.15 17.60 -2.63
N ARG A 80 -10.35 18.41 -1.59
CA ARG A 80 -10.73 19.83 -1.71
C ARG A 80 -9.57 20.81 -1.59
N GLU A 81 -8.46 20.42 -0.95
CA GLU A 81 -7.30 21.27 -0.70
C GLU A 81 -6.05 20.86 -1.51
N ASP A 82 -6.03 19.69 -2.18
CA ASP A 82 -4.97 19.32 -3.12
C ASP A 82 -5.38 19.50 -4.60
N GLN A 83 -5.93 20.68 -4.90
CA GLN A 83 -5.74 21.20 -6.24
C GLN A 83 -5.31 22.67 -6.18
N PRO A 84 -4.05 22.96 -5.79
CA PRO A 84 -3.35 24.04 -6.45
C PRO A 84 -3.39 23.65 -7.93
N SER A 85 -4.26 24.28 -8.72
CA SER A 85 -4.54 23.96 -10.13
C SER A 85 -3.33 23.36 -10.85
N ARG A 86 -3.20 22.02 -10.81
CA ARG A 86 -1.99 21.32 -11.26
C ARG A 86 -1.89 21.63 -12.74
N ARG A 87 -0.94 22.49 -13.09
CA ARG A 87 -0.90 23.09 -14.42
C ARG A 87 -0.55 21.99 -15.40
N LYS A 88 -1.42 21.80 -16.41
CA LYS A 88 -1.22 20.76 -17.42
C LYS A 88 -0.28 21.30 -18.51
N PRO A 89 0.57 20.45 -19.10
CA PRO A 89 1.35 20.85 -20.27
C PRO A 89 0.44 21.28 -21.43
N SER A 90 0.94 22.21 -22.24
CA SER A 90 0.34 22.57 -23.52
C SER A 90 0.21 21.33 -24.42
N LYS A 91 -0.73 21.31 -25.36
CA LYS A 91 -0.81 20.21 -26.33
C LYS A 91 0.28 20.35 -27.37
N PHE A 92 0.93 19.23 -27.70
CA PHE A 92 1.97 19.18 -28.71
C PHE A 92 1.48 18.35 -29.90
N ASP A 93 1.27 19.00 -31.04
CA ASP A 93 0.85 18.36 -32.28
C ASP A 93 1.97 18.27 -33.34
N GLY A 94 3.19 18.68 -32.98
CA GLY A 94 4.36 18.69 -33.86
C GLY A 94 4.51 19.95 -34.72
N LYS A 95 3.63 20.97 -34.58
CA LYS A 95 3.74 22.23 -35.35
C LYS A 95 4.77 23.21 -34.80
N VAL A 96 5.07 23.13 -33.51
CA VAL A 96 6.11 23.92 -32.86
C VAL A 96 7.39 23.09 -32.74
N ALA A 97 8.55 23.75 -32.72
CA ALA A 97 9.82 23.06 -32.53
C ALA A 97 9.82 22.28 -31.21
N TRP A 98 10.31 21.04 -31.24
CA TRP A 98 10.32 20.14 -30.08
C TRP A 98 11.05 20.76 -28.86
N GLU A 99 12.20 21.38 -29.07
CA GLU A 99 12.98 22.00 -27.99
C GLU A 99 12.26 23.14 -27.28
N ALA A 100 11.52 23.95 -28.03
CA ALA A 100 10.72 25.05 -27.46
C ALA A 100 9.57 24.50 -26.59
N TYR A 101 8.96 23.40 -27.02
CA TYR A 101 7.94 22.71 -26.23
C TYR A 101 8.53 22.03 -25.00
N LEU A 102 9.67 21.34 -25.15
CA LEU A 102 10.35 20.64 -24.07
C LEU A 102 10.81 21.60 -22.97
N THR A 103 11.37 22.76 -23.34
CA THR A 103 11.74 23.81 -22.38
C THR A 103 10.54 24.27 -21.54
N GLN A 104 9.39 24.51 -22.17
CA GLN A 104 8.16 24.86 -21.45
C GLN A 104 7.69 23.72 -20.53
N PHE A 105 7.79 22.48 -21.02
CA PHE A 105 7.40 21.28 -20.28
C PHE A 105 8.27 21.08 -19.03
N GLU A 106 9.60 21.21 -19.15
CA GLU A 106 10.55 21.06 -18.05
C GLU A 106 10.41 22.16 -17.00
N LEU A 107 10.20 23.41 -17.43
CA LEU A 107 9.90 24.52 -16.51
C LEU A 107 8.63 24.23 -15.69
N LEU A 108 7.62 23.64 -16.32
CA LEU A 108 6.38 23.24 -15.67
C LEU A 108 6.57 22.03 -14.74
N ALA A 109 7.32 21.02 -15.18
CA ALA A 109 7.64 19.83 -14.40
C ALA A 109 8.42 20.20 -13.13
N ASN A 110 9.42 21.06 -13.25
CA ASN A 110 10.19 21.58 -12.12
C ASN A 110 9.32 22.39 -11.16
N ALA A 111 8.45 23.26 -11.68
CA ALA A 111 7.54 24.06 -10.87
C ALA A 111 6.45 23.23 -10.16
N GLN A 112 6.21 21.98 -10.60
CA GLN A 112 5.24 21.06 -10.02
C GLN A 112 5.90 19.84 -9.35
N ALA A 113 7.23 19.82 -9.28
CA ALA A 113 8.03 18.73 -8.72
C ALA A 113 7.62 17.35 -9.27
N TRP A 114 7.44 17.23 -10.58
CA TRP A 114 7.14 15.94 -11.21
C TRP A 114 8.35 15.01 -11.15
N ASP A 115 8.10 13.74 -10.80
CA ASP A 115 9.08 12.67 -10.94
C ASP A 115 9.14 12.17 -12.40
N GLU A 116 10.07 11.25 -12.69
CA GLU A 116 10.28 10.74 -14.05
C GLU A 116 9.03 10.07 -14.63
N ASP A 117 8.28 9.33 -13.78
CA ASP A 117 7.06 8.62 -14.17
C ASP A 117 5.91 9.59 -14.49
N GLU A 118 5.71 10.61 -13.65
CA GLU A 118 4.72 11.67 -13.87
C GLU A 118 5.10 12.50 -15.11
N CYS A 119 6.39 12.82 -15.32
CA CYS A 119 6.86 13.50 -16.53
C CYS A 119 6.52 12.68 -17.79
N ALA A 120 6.80 11.38 -17.79
CA ALA A 120 6.47 10.52 -18.92
C ALA A 120 4.95 10.49 -19.18
N LEU A 121 4.15 10.35 -18.12
CA LEU A 121 2.69 10.33 -18.22
C LEU A 121 2.13 11.66 -18.76
N GLN A 122 2.58 12.78 -18.22
CA GLN A 122 2.15 14.11 -18.64
C GLN A 122 2.56 14.39 -20.08
N LEU A 123 3.77 14.00 -20.48
CA LEU A 123 4.26 14.14 -21.84
C LEU A 123 3.41 13.32 -22.81
N VAL A 124 3.18 12.04 -22.55
CA VAL A 124 2.29 11.18 -23.34
C VAL A 124 0.88 11.78 -23.46
N SER A 125 0.34 12.32 -22.37
CA SER A 125 -1.02 12.91 -22.35
C SER A 125 -1.13 14.22 -23.14
N SER A 126 0.00 14.89 -23.37
CA SER A 126 0.10 16.17 -24.07
C SER A 126 0.17 16.03 -25.59
N LEU A 127 0.63 14.88 -26.10
CA LEU A 127 0.78 14.62 -27.53
C LEU A 127 -0.58 14.58 -28.25
N ARG A 128 -0.64 15.16 -29.44
CA ARG A 128 -1.80 15.21 -30.33
C ARG A 128 -1.36 15.03 -31.79
N GLY A 129 -2.30 14.69 -32.67
CA GLY A 129 -2.03 14.59 -34.12
C GLY A 129 -0.83 13.70 -34.44
N ALA A 130 0.02 14.14 -35.38
CA ALA A 130 1.20 13.40 -35.84
C ALA A 130 2.20 13.10 -34.70
N ALA A 131 2.28 13.93 -33.67
CA ALA A 131 3.15 13.67 -32.52
C ALA A 131 2.66 12.49 -31.66
N LEU A 132 1.34 12.23 -31.63
CA LEU A 132 0.77 11.08 -30.91
C LEU A 132 1.10 9.75 -31.60
N GLU A 133 1.22 9.76 -32.94
CA GLU A 133 1.55 8.57 -33.74
C GLU A 133 2.96 8.02 -33.42
N VAL A 134 3.84 8.84 -32.84
CA VAL A 134 5.15 8.40 -32.34
C VAL A 134 5.02 7.33 -31.25
N LEU A 135 3.95 7.36 -30.44
CA LEU A 135 3.72 6.36 -29.40
C LEU A 135 3.51 4.95 -29.95
N ALA A 136 2.97 4.82 -31.17
CA ALA A 136 2.76 3.54 -31.83
C ALA A 136 4.08 2.81 -32.14
N HIS A 137 5.19 3.54 -32.18
CA HIS A 137 6.52 3.05 -32.53
C HIS A 137 7.41 2.79 -31.31
N LEU A 138 6.91 3.00 -30.09
CA LEU A 138 7.63 2.80 -28.82
C LEU A 138 7.12 1.55 -28.09
N THR A 139 8.03 0.73 -27.56
CA THR A 139 7.67 -0.41 -26.69
C THR A 139 7.25 0.08 -25.29
N PRO A 140 6.44 -0.68 -24.52
CA PRO A 140 6.00 -0.27 -23.18
C PRO A 140 7.14 0.10 -22.22
N VAL A 141 8.29 -0.60 -22.32
CA VAL A 141 9.49 -0.34 -21.52
C VAL A 141 10.22 0.94 -21.95
N GLN A 142 10.14 1.31 -23.23
CA GLN A 142 10.69 2.58 -23.74
C GLN A 142 9.79 3.78 -23.43
N ARG A 143 8.53 3.55 -23.06
CA ARG A 143 7.59 4.61 -22.65
C ARG A 143 7.78 5.03 -21.19
N THR A 144 8.59 4.32 -20.41
CA THR A 144 8.81 4.54 -18.97
C THR A 144 10.25 4.96 -18.64
N SER A 145 11.12 5.18 -19.64
CA SER A 145 12.52 5.54 -19.39
C SER A 145 13.05 6.53 -20.44
N TYR A 146 13.26 7.77 -20.01
CA TYR A 146 13.76 8.88 -20.84
C TYR A 146 15.13 8.55 -21.48
N THR A 147 16.00 7.87 -20.74
CA THR A 147 17.34 7.47 -21.18
C THR A 147 17.32 6.40 -22.28
N SER A 148 16.35 5.50 -22.26
CA SER A 148 16.21 4.44 -23.27
C SER A 148 15.88 4.98 -24.66
N VAL A 149 15.20 6.12 -24.75
CA VAL A 149 14.85 6.78 -26.00
C VAL A 149 16.10 7.34 -26.69
N ALA A 150 17.04 7.92 -25.93
CA ALA A 150 18.31 8.44 -26.46
C ALA A 150 19.23 7.34 -27.02
N GLU A 151 19.26 6.17 -26.38
CA GLU A 151 20.07 5.03 -26.84
C GLU A 151 19.60 4.47 -28.18
N VAL A 152 18.29 4.44 -28.42
CA VAL A 152 17.70 4.02 -29.70
C VAL A 152 18.16 4.93 -30.84
N TYR A 153 18.23 6.24 -30.61
CA TYR A 153 18.73 7.18 -31.61
C TYR A 153 20.24 7.00 -31.89
N ARG A 154 21.06 6.70 -30.87
CA ARG A 154 22.49 6.37 -31.08
C ARG A 154 22.68 5.11 -31.92
N ALA A 155 21.89 4.07 -31.69
CA ALA A 155 21.93 2.84 -32.48
C ALA A 155 21.52 3.09 -33.94
N ARG A 156 20.47 3.88 -34.17
CA ARG A 156 20.00 4.26 -35.51
C ARG A 156 21.00 5.13 -36.26
N LEU A 157 21.67 6.07 -35.59
CA LEU A 157 22.74 6.87 -36.19
C LEU A 157 23.90 5.98 -36.67
N LYS A 158 24.35 5.02 -35.85
CA LYS A 158 25.43 4.09 -36.22
C LYS A 158 25.07 3.18 -37.41
N ALA A 159 23.79 2.86 -37.56
CA ALA A 159 23.29 2.01 -38.64
C ALA A 159 22.94 2.78 -39.93
N ARG A 160 22.99 4.12 -39.92
CA ARG A 160 22.57 4.94 -41.06
C ARG A 160 23.64 4.96 -42.15
N VAL A 161 23.32 4.34 -43.29
CA VAL A 161 24.12 4.39 -44.52
C VAL A 161 23.26 5.01 -45.62
N ARG A 162 23.89 5.73 -46.57
CA ARG A 162 23.19 6.32 -47.72
C ARG A 162 22.52 5.23 -48.55
N ALA A 163 21.24 5.39 -48.87
CA ALA A 163 20.55 4.48 -49.77
C ALA A 163 20.87 4.76 -51.24
N VAL A 164 20.78 3.74 -52.10
CA VAL A 164 20.99 3.90 -53.54
C VAL A 164 19.88 4.80 -54.11
N GLY A 165 20.26 5.91 -54.74
CA GLY A 165 19.32 6.89 -55.29
C GLY A 165 18.88 7.98 -54.30
N GLU A 166 19.39 7.97 -53.06
CA GLU A 166 19.07 9.00 -52.08
C GLU A 166 19.82 10.32 -52.36
N PRO A 167 19.11 11.47 -52.39
CA PRO A 167 19.76 12.77 -52.51
C PRO A 167 20.56 13.10 -51.24
N LEU A 168 21.74 13.70 -51.44
CA LEU A 168 22.68 13.94 -50.35
C LEU A 168 22.13 14.91 -49.28
N SER A 169 21.27 15.84 -49.68
CA SER A 169 20.59 16.77 -48.77
C SER A 169 19.63 16.05 -47.81
N GLN A 170 18.94 15.01 -48.27
CA GLN A 170 18.05 14.21 -47.44
C GLN A 170 18.83 13.37 -46.42
N LEU A 171 19.95 12.77 -46.86
CA LEU A 171 20.86 12.07 -45.95
C LEU A 171 21.42 13.01 -44.88
N ALA A 172 21.84 14.22 -45.26
CA ALA A 172 22.39 15.21 -44.33
C ALA A 172 21.36 15.65 -43.29
N GLN A 173 20.14 15.98 -43.73
CA GLN A 173 19.06 16.38 -42.84
C GLN A 173 18.64 15.27 -41.86
N ASP A 174 18.62 14.02 -42.34
CA ASP A 174 18.35 12.85 -41.51
C ASP A 174 19.47 12.59 -40.49
N LEU A 175 20.74 12.72 -40.89
CA LEU A 175 21.89 12.55 -40.01
C LEU A 175 21.95 13.64 -38.94
N GLU A 176 21.74 14.90 -39.31
CA GLU A 176 21.64 16.03 -38.36
C GLU A 176 20.53 15.77 -37.33
N THR A 177 19.35 15.37 -37.81
CA THR A 177 18.23 15.02 -36.95
C THR A 177 18.57 13.87 -35.99
N LEU A 178 19.27 12.84 -36.46
CA LEU A 178 19.70 11.71 -35.64
C LEU A 178 20.80 12.08 -34.64
N VAL A 179 21.74 12.97 -35.00
CA VAL A 179 22.83 13.44 -34.14
C VAL A 179 22.27 14.30 -33.00
N CYS A 180 21.41 15.28 -33.30
CA CYS A 180 20.79 16.12 -32.28
C CYS A 180 19.98 15.29 -31.26
N ARG A 181 19.35 14.21 -31.73
CA ARG A 181 18.59 13.28 -30.87
C ARG A 181 19.45 12.27 -30.10
N ALA A 182 20.68 12.01 -30.55
CA ALA A 182 21.59 11.02 -29.97
C ALA A 182 22.61 11.63 -28.99
N TYR A 183 23.02 12.88 -29.21
CA TYR A 183 24.01 13.61 -28.42
C TYR A 183 23.62 15.09 -28.26
N PRO A 184 22.71 15.41 -27.31
CA PRO A 184 22.21 16.77 -27.13
C PRO A 184 23.31 17.79 -26.78
N ALA A 185 24.30 17.38 -25.99
CA ALA A 185 25.43 18.25 -25.59
C ALA A 185 26.46 18.52 -26.72
N ALA A 186 26.48 17.71 -27.78
CA ALA A 186 27.40 17.92 -28.91
C ALA A 186 26.82 18.84 -29.99
N ALA A 187 25.50 19.08 -29.97
CA ALA A 187 24.83 19.98 -30.90
C ALA A 187 25.13 21.46 -30.62
N GLU A 188 25.46 21.82 -29.38
CA GLU A 188 25.83 23.18 -28.99
C GLU A 188 27.16 23.64 -29.63
N ASP A 189 28.12 22.73 -29.81
CA ASP A 189 29.42 23.04 -30.43
C ASP A 189 29.36 23.18 -31.96
N MET A 190 28.41 22.51 -32.63
CA MET A 190 28.25 22.62 -34.09
C MET A 190 27.65 23.96 -34.54
N VAL A 191 26.90 24.63 -33.67
CA VAL A 191 26.30 25.94 -33.95
C VAL A 191 27.32 27.08 -33.79
N SER A 192 28.45 26.86 -33.10
CA SER A 192 29.49 27.86 -32.83
C SER A 192 30.49 28.10 -33.99
N VAL A 193 30.51 27.28 -35.05
CA VAL A 193 31.51 27.39 -36.13
C VAL A 193 31.01 28.27 -37.30
N GLY A 194 29.84 28.91 -37.15
CA GLY A 194 29.14 29.62 -38.24
C GLY A 194 28.80 31.09 -37.98
N THR A 195 29.61 31.83 -37.22
CA THR A 195 29.54 33.31 -37.17
C THR A 195 30.88 33.93 -37.49
#